data_AF-A0A4R5BLY1-F1
#
_entry.id   AF-A0A4R5BLY1-F1
#
_cell.length_a   1.000
_cell.length_b   1.000
_cell.length_c   1.000
_cell.angle_alpha   90.00
_cell.angle_beta   90.00
_cell.angle_gamma   90.00
#
_symmetry.space_group_name_H-M   'P 1'
#
loop_
_entity.id
_entity.type
_entity.pdbx_description
1 polymer ?
#
loop_
_entity_poly.entity_id
_entity_poly.type
_entity_poly.pdbx_seq_one_letter_code
_entity_poly.pdbx_strand_id
1 'polypeptide(L)'
;MVLLSDVVAASAEVAATSSRKAKTSAIAALLRRLEPAEVAAATALLAGELPGGRAGVGWSTLSALRVAPAAEPRLTIGEVEAAVGEVRTISGAGSGQRRADALSALLGRATEAEQSFLLRLLGGELRQGALEGVMVEAIAAAAEVRTEAVRRAFMLSGRLPATAEAALSGGEPALGEFHLELGRPIRPMLASPAETLDAALTELGGCSVEHKLDGARIQVHRDGDEVHVYTRTLREITRNVAELVELVRGLDCRSVVLDGETLALDDAGRPRPFQETMARFGAQDQRAELLHPYFFDCLHLDGTDLLDRPLADRLKALEQVAGDHRIPGVLSPTPEDAAALFDDALAHGHEGVVVKDLDSPYAAGRRGKAWRKVKPEHTLDLVVLAAEWGHGRRRGYLSNLHLGARDPDGGPPIMVGKTFKGLTDELLAWQTAEFQRRATGGDDWTVRVVPELVVEIELDGVQTSSRYPGGVALRFARVLRYRPDKDAAEADTIEAVRGMLRGG
;
A
#
# COMPACT_ATOMS: atom_id res chain seq x y z
N MET A 1 -32.79 -3.54 -14.50
CA MET A 1 -31.43 -3.49 -15.06
C MET A 1 -30.89 -2.09 -14.89
N VAL A 2 -29.75 -2.00 -14.23
CA VAL A 2 -29.04 -0.74 -13.97
C VAL A 2 -28.19 -0.40 -15.20
N LEU A 3 -28.19 0.88 -15.59
CA LEU A 3 -27.38 1.36 -16.71
C LEU A 3 -25.97 1.71 -16.24
N LEU A 4 -25.00 1.69 -17.15
CA LEU A 4 -23.66 2.19 -16.90
C LEU A 4 -23.70 3.65 -16.44
N SER A 5 -24.63 4.46 -16.97
CA SER A 5 -24.84 5.85 -16.54
C SER A 5 -25.14 6.01 -15.04
N ASP A 6 -25.80 5.04 -14.40
CA ASP A 6 -26.02 5.05 -12.94
C ASP A 6 -24.68 4.89 -12.18
N VAL A 7 -23.81 4.00 -12.67
CA VAL A 7 -22.46 3.80 -12.11
C VAL A 7 -21.60 5.04 -12.31
N VAL A 8 -21.68 5.68 -13.50
CA VAL A 8 -20.96 6.92 -13.82
C VAL A 8 -21.43 8.07 -12.92
N ALA A 9 -22.74 8.18 -12.68
CA ALA A 9 -23.29 9.19 -11.77
C ALA A 9 -22.80 8.98 -10.34
N ALA A 10 -22.85 7.75 -9.82
CA ALA A 10 -22.32 7.43 -8.49
C ALA A 10 -20.80 7.70 -8.39
N SER A 11 -20.04 7.35 -9.43
CA SER A 11 -18.61 7.66 -9.54
C SER A 11 -18.32 9.16 -9.44
N ALA A 12 -19.11 9.97 -10.17
CA ALA A 12 -18.98 11.42 -10.16
C ALA A 12 -19.32 12.02 -8.79
N GLU A 13 -20.37 11.54 -8.12
CA GLU A 13 -20.74 11.97 -6.77
C GLU A 13 -19.64 11.66 -5.75
N VAL A 14 -19.08 10.45 -5.79
CA VAL A 14 -17.96 10.03 -4.93
C VAL A 14 -16.72 10.90 -5.17
N ALA A 15 -16.45 11.24 -6.43
CA ALA A 15 -15.31 12.08 -6.80
C ALA A 15 -15.48 13.54 -6.37
N ALA A 16 -16.72 14.05 -6.30
CA ALA A 16 -17.03 15.44 -5.97
C ALA A 16 -16.96 15.75 -4.47
N THR A 17 -16.89 14.74 -3.60
CA THR A 17 -16.89 14.92 -2.13
C THR A 17 -15.61 14.42 -1.47
N SER A 18 -15.20 15.08 -0.38
CA SER A 18 -14.15 14.61 0.54
C SER A 18 -14.73 13.76 1.68
N SER A 19 -16.04 13.83 1.92
CA SER A 19 -16.70 13.14 3.03
C SER A 19 -16.78 11.64 2.78
N ARG A 20 -16.07 10.86 3.60
CA ARG A 20 -16.11 9.39 3.55
C ARG A 20 -17.54 8.86 3.67
N LYS A 21 -18.32 9.41 4.60
CA LYS A 21 -19.71 9.01 4.84
C LYS A 21 -20.58 9.24 3.59
N ALA A 22 -20.43 10.39 2.92
CA ALA A 22 -21.18 10.68 1.70
C ALA A 22 -20.84 9.69 0.58
N LYS A 23 -19.54 9.37 0.39
CA LYS A 23 -19.11 8.35 -0.58
C LYS A 23 -19.74 6.98 -0.30
N THR A 24 -19.67 6.54 0.96
CA THR A 24 -20.26 5.28 1.41
C THR A 24 -21.76 5.24 1.12
N SER A 25 -22.49 6.33 1.41
CA SER A 25 -23.93 6.42 1.14
C SER A 25 -24.29 6.37 -0.35
N ALA A 26 -23.55 7.09 -1.21
CA ALA A 26 -23.77 7.10 -2.65
C ALA A 26 -23.58 5.70 -3.28
N ILE A 27 -22.50 5.03 -2.90
CA ILE A 27 -22.19 3.66 -3.38
C ILE A 27 -23.24 2.67 -2.85
N ALA A 28 -23.58 2.74 -1.57
CA ALA A 28 -24.58 1.84 -0.98
C ALA A 28 -25.97 1.99 -1.63
N ALA A 29 -26.37 3.23 -1.98
CA ALA A 29 -27.63 3.49 -2.66
C ALA A 29 -27.70 2.82 -4.03
N LEU A 30 -26.59 2.82 -4.78
CA LEU A 30 -26.52 2.10 -6.06
C LEU A 30 -26.55 0.58 -5.85
N LEU A 31 -25.75 0.06 -4.90
CA LEU A 31 -25.68 -1.39 -4.63
C LEU A 31 -27.05 -1.99 -4.29
N ARG A 32 -27.91 -1.28 -3.55
CA ARG A 32 -29.27 -1.76 -3.20
C ARG A 32 -30.22 -1.88 -4.39
N ARG A 33 -29.91 -1.24 -5.52
CA ARG A 33 -30.74 -1.25 -6.73
C ARG A 33 -30.35 -2.37 -7.71
N LEU A 34 -29.24 -3.06 -7.46
CA LEU A 34 -28.70 -4.06 -8.36
C LEU A 34 -29.44 -5.38 -8.25
N GLU A 35 -29.68 -6.01 -9.39
CA GLU A 35 -30.04 -7.43 -9.43
C GLU A 35 -28.83 -8.29 -9.07
N PRO A 36 -29.01 -9.52 -8.55
CA PRO A 36 -27.90 -10.39 -8.15
C PRO A 36 -26.82 -10.58 -9.23
N ALA A 37 -27.23 -10.72 -10.50
CA ALA A 37 -26.32 -10.88 -11.64
C ALA A 37 -25.50 -9.61 -11.97
N GLU A 38 -25.88 -8.45 -11.46
CA GLU A 38 -25.19 -7.17 -11.71
C GLU A 38 -24.17 -6.84 -10.61
N VAL A 39 -24.27 -7.46 -9.44
CA VAL A 39 -23.51 -7.09 -8.23
C VAL A 39 -22.00 -7.17 -8.44
N ALA A 40 -21.48 -8.28 -8.99
CA ALA A 40 -20.04 -8.43 -9.18
C ALA A 40 -19.47 -7.37 -10.13
N ALA A 41 -20.08 -7.22 -11.30
CA ALA A 41 -19.62 -6.28 -12.32
C ALA A 41 -19.72 -4.83 -11.82
N ALA A 42 -20.84 -4.43 -11.22
CA ALA A 42 -21.00 -3.09 -10.66
C ALA A 42 -19.97 -2.79 -9.56
N THR A 43 -19.74 -3.75 -8.67
CA THR A 43 -18.75 -3.63 -7.58
C THR A 43 -17.35 -3.43 -8.13
N ALA A 44 -16.96 -4.17 -9.18
CA ALA A 44 -15.67 -3.98 -9.84
C ALA A 44 -15.54 -2.55 -10.41
N LEU A 45 -16.54 -2.08 -11.17
CA LEU A 45 -16.54 -0.73 -11.76
C LEU A 45 -16.43 0.37 -10.68
N LEU A 46 -17.16 0.22 -9.57
CA LEU A 46 -17.12 1.15 -8.42
C LEU A 46 -15.82 1.05 -7.63
N ALA A 47 -15.12 -0.08 -7.66
CA ALA A 47 -13.77 -0.23 -7.11
C ALA A 47 -12.68 0.32 -8.05
N GLY A 48 -13.03 0.71 -9.27
CA GLY A 48 -12.07 1.14 -10.29
C GLY A 48 -11.33 -0.02 -10.96
N GLU A 49 -11.96 -1.18 -10.97
CA GLU A 49 -11.50 -2.39 -11.63
C GLU A 49 -12.42 -2.74 -12.80
N LEU A 50 -11.86 -3.43 -13.79
CA LEU A 50 -12.64 -4.00 -14.88
C LEU A 50 -13.30 -5.31 -14.41
N PRO A 51 -14.55 -5.58 -14.80
CA PRO A 51 -15.18 -6.88 -14.55
C PRO A 51 -14.29 -8.04 -15.03
N GLY A 52 -13.95 -8.92 -14.08
CA GLY A 52 -13.05 -10.05 -14.31
C GLY A 52 -11.56 -9.73 -14.51
N GLY A 53 -11.12 -8.48 -14.34
CA GLY A 53 -9.71 -8.09 -14.32
C GLY A 53 -9.22 -7.43 -15.63
N ARG A 54 -7.90 -7.38 -15.82
CA ARG A 54 -7.26 -6.60 -16.90
C ARG A 54 -7.74 -7.01 -18.30
N ALA A 55 -8.09 -6.03 -19.13
CA ALA A 55 -8.45 -6.23 -20.54
C ALA A 55 -7.25 -6.55 -21.47
N GLY A 56 -6.02 -6.33 -21.00
CA GLY A 56 -4.81 -6.54 -21.82
C GLY A 56 -4.63 -5.50 -22.93
N VAL A 57 -5.19 -4.30 -22.77
CA VAL A 57 -5.15 -3.22 -23.77
C VAL A 57 -4.09 -2.19 -23.37
N GLY A 58 -3.20 -1.86 -24.29
CA GLY A 58 -2.14 -0.87 -24.07
C GLY A 58 -2.61 0.57 -24.27
N TRP A 59 -1.88 1.52 -23.68
CA TRP A 59 -2.15 2.96 -23.82
C TRP A 59 -2.20 3.43 -25.28
N SER A 60 -1.36 2.87 -26.16
CA SER A 60 -1.35 3.19 -27.59
C SER A 60 -2.68 2.90 -28.28
N THR A 61 -3.32 1.78 -27.93
CA THR A 61 -4.65 1.42 -28.45
C THR A 61 -5.70 2.37 -27.91
N LEU A 62 -5.73 2.60 -26.59
CA LEU A 62 -6.72 3.47 -25.96
C LEU A 62 -6.65 4.92 -26.47
N SER A 63 -5.44 5.46 -26.58
CA SER A 63 -5.21 6.83 -27.04
C SER A 63 -5.51 7.05 -28.52
N ALA A 64 -5.59 5.99 -29.33
CA ALA A 64 -5.96 6.05 -30.74
C ALA A 64 -7.48 5.98 -30.98
N LEU A 65 -8.27 5.53 -29.99
CA LEU A 65 -9.72 5.43 -30.13
C LEU A 65 -10.33 6.82 -30.30
N ARG A 66 -11.06 7.02 -31.39
CA ARG A 66 -11.84 8.23 -31.68
C ARG A 66 -13.23 7.78 -32.10
N VAL A 67 -14.18 7.85 -31.17
CA VAL A 67 -15.53 7.32 -31.35
C VAL A 67 -16.54 8.38 -30.96
N ALA A 68 -17.50 8.68 -31.85
CA ALA A 68 -18.56 9.64 -31.54
C ALA A 68 -19.43 9.10 -30.39
N PRO A 69 -19.74 9.92 -29.36
CA PRO A 69 -20.57 9.49 -28.24
C PRO A 69 -22.05 9.33 -28.66
N ALA A 70 -22.73 8.38 -28.04
CA ALA A 70 -24.18 8.25 -28.14
C ALA A 70 -24.89 9.42 -27.45
N ALA A 71 -26.07 9.80 -27.96
CA ALA A 71 -26.84 10.92 -27.40
C ALA A 71 -27.53 10.57 -26.07
N GLU A 72 -27.87 9.30 -25.86
CA GLU A 72 -28.62 8.83 -24.70
C GLU A 72 -27.95 7.58 -24.10
N PRO A 73 -27.98 7.41 -22.76
CA PRO A 73 -27.41 6.24 -22.11
C PRO A 73 -28.27 5.00 -22.40
N ARG A 74 -27.64 3.93 -22.86
CA ARG A 74 -28.32 2.65 -23.20
C ARG A 74 -27.52 1.41 -22.82
N LEU A 75 -26.28 1.57 -22.35
CA LEU A 75 -25.43 0.45 -21.96
C LEU A 75 -25.84 -0.04 -20.57
N THR A 76 -26.10 -1.33 -20.46
CA THR A 76 -26.26 -2.01 -19.17
C THR A 76 -24.91 -2.45 -18.61
N ILE A 77 -24.85 -2.72 -17.30
CA ILE A 77 -23.63 -3.24 -16.65
C ILE A 77 -23.23 -4.60 -17.25
N GLY A 78 -24.20 -5.49 -17.51
CA GLY A 78 -23.95 -6.81 -18.10
C GLY A 78 -23.39 -6.74 -19.52
N GLU A 79 -23.83 -5.77 -20.33
CA GLU A 79 -23.25 -5.55 -21.67
C GLU A 79 -21.80 -5.07 -21.60
N VAL A 80 -21.46 -4.23 -20.63
CA VAL A 80 -20.08 -3.79 -20.39
C VAL A 80 -19.21 -4.97 -19.97
N GLU A 81 -19.69 -5.81 -19.04
CA GLU A 81 -18.99 -7.02 -18.62
C GLU A 81 -18.75 -7.98 -19.80
N ALA A 82 -19.79 -8.25 -20.60
CA ALA A 82 -19.69 -9.10 -21.77
C ALA A 82 -18.65 -8.57 -22.79
N ALA A 83 -18.70 -7.27 -23.09
CA ALA A 83 -17.75 -6.64 -24.01
C ALA A 83 -16.30 -6.68 -23.50
N VAL A 84 -16.09 -6.42 -22.20
CA VAL A 84 -14.75 -6.51 -21.57
C VAL A 84 -14.25 -7.96 -21.57
N GLY A 85 -15.14 -8.92 -21.30
CA GLY A 85 -14.86 -10.35 -21.39
C GLY A 85 -14.41 -10.76 -22.79
N GLU A 86 -15.13 -10.33 -23.83
CA GLU A 86 -14.76 -10.56 -25.23
C GLU A 86 -13.35 -10.04 -25.54
N VAL A 87 -13.08 -8.77 -25.21
CA VAL A 87 -11.77 -8.12 -25.43
C VAL A 87 -10.62 -8.92 -24.80
N ARG A 88 -10.84 -9.48 -23.60
CA ARG A 88 -9.84 -10.30 -22.89
C ARG A 88 -9.50 -11.60 -23.59
N THR A 89 -10.48 -12.23 -24.24
CA THR A 89 -10.28 -13.50 -24.96
C THR A 89 -9.55 -13.33 -26.29
N ILE A 90 -9.57 -12.12 -26.86
CA ILE A 90 -8.89 -11.83 -28.13
C ILE A 90 -7.38 -12.00 -27.96
N SER A 91 -6.78 -12.91 -28.72
CA SER A 91 -5.34 -13.17 -28.74
C SER A 91 -4.85 -13.49 -30.17
N GLY A 92 -3.54 -13.69 -30.34
CA GLY A 92 -2.93 -14.04 -31.63
C GLY A 92 -2.71 -12.87 -32.60
N ALA A 93 -2.40 -13.20 -33.85
CA ALA A 93 -2.11 -12.22 -34.89
C ALA A 93 -3.31 -11.28 -35.14
N GLY A 94 -3.04 -9.98 -35.26
CA GLY A 94 -4.07 -8.96 -35.45
C GLY A 94 -4.93 -8.65 -34.20
N SER A 95 -4.58 -9.20 -33.04
CA SER A 95 -5.34 -8.98 -31.79
C SER A 95 -5.47 -7.50 -31.41
N GLY A 96 -4.46 -6.67 -31.68
CA GLY A 96 -4.51 -5.23 -31.41
C GLY A 96 -5.66 -4.53 -32.13
N GLN A 97 -5.84 -4.78 -33.43
CA GLN A 97 -6.93 -4.19 -34.21
C GLN A 97 -8.29 -4.74 -33.77
N ARG A 98 -8.41 -6.06 -33.58
CA ARG A 98 -9.68 -6.67 -33.13
C ARG A 98 -10.12 -6.14 -31.75
N ARG A 99 -9.18 -5.92 -30.83
CA ARG A 99 -9.49 -5.28 -29.53
C ARG A 99 -9.92 -3.83 -29.72
N ALA A 100 -9.28 -3.08 -30.62
CA ALA A 100 -9.67 -1.70 -30.94
C ALA A 100 -11.09 -1.63 -31.53
N ASP A 101 -11.45 -2.56 -32.42
CA ASP A 101 -12.77 -2.64 -33.04
C ASP A 101 -13.85 -2.96 -31.99
N ALA A 102 -13.62 -3.97 -31.14
CA ALA A 102 -14.52 -4.33 -30.05
C ALA A 102 -14.74 -3.19 -29.06
N LEU A 103 -13.66 -2.52 -28.65
CA LEU A 103 -13.75 -1.33 -27.79
C LEU A 103 -14.47 -0.16 -28.49
N SER A 104 -14.25 0.03 -29.79
CA SER A 104 -14.94 1.07 -30.55
C SER A 104 -16.45 0.82 -30.63
N ALA A 105 -16.85 -0.45 -30.81
CA ALA A 105 -18.26 -0.84 -30.80
C ALA A 105 -18.91 -0.57 -29.44
N LEU A 106 -18.23 -0.88 -28.33
CA LEU A 106 -18.70 -0.56 -26.98
C LEU A 106 -18.81 0.96 -26.78
N LEU A 107 -17.75 1.72 -27.08
CA LEU A 107 -17.71 3.17 -26.90
C LEU A 107 -18.72 3.89 -27.78
N GLY A 108 -19.04 3.40 -28.97
CA GLY A 108 -20.02 4.01 -29.88
C GLY A 108 -21.45 3.96 -29.35
N ARG A 109 -21.71 3.09 -28.37
CA ARG A 109 -22.98 3.01 -27.65
C ARG A 109 -22.99 3.80 -26.34
N ALA A 110 -21.83 4.29 -25.90
CA ALA A 110 -21.65 5.04 -24.67
C ALA A 110 -21.80 6.55 -24.91
N THR A 111 -22.45 7.24 -23.98
CA THR A 111 -22.44 8.71 -23.89
C THR A 111 -21.04 9.24 -23.60
N GLU A 112 -20.83 10.55 -23.74
CA GLU A 112 -19.52 11.17 -23.49
C GLU A 112 -18.99 10.89 -22.07
N ALA A 113 -19.86 10.98 -21.06
CA ALA A 113 -19.51 10.70 -19.68
C ALA A 113 -19.14 9.22 -19.47
N GLU A 114 -19.88 8.30 -20.09
CA GLU A 114 -19.61 6.86 -20.05
C GLU A 114 -18.30 6.50 -20.78
N GLN A 115 -18.03 7.10 -21.94
CA GLN A 115 -16.75 6.92 -22.65
C GLN A 115 -15.57 7.39 -21.79
N SER A 116 -15.68 8.58 -21.20
CA SER A 116 -14.64 9.12 -20.30
C SER A 116 -14.38 8.20 -19.11
N PHE A 117 -15.45 7.68 -18.50
CA PHE A 117 -15.37 6.71 -17.41
C PHE A 117 -14.66 5.43 -17.85
N LEU A 118 -15.12 4.80 -18.95
CA LEU A 118 -14.56 3.53 -19.46
C LEU A 118 -13.10 3.67 -19.87
N LEU A 119 -12.72 4.75 -20.56
CA LEU A 119 -11.33 4.98 -20.99
C LEU A 119 -10.40 5.16 -19.78
N ARG A 120 -10.83 5.93 -18.77
CA ARG A 120 -10.07 6.08 -17.52
C ARG A 120 -9.97 4.77 -16.75
N LEU A 121 -11.02 3.97 -16.75
CA LEU A 121 -11.01 2.64 -16.13
C LEU A 121 -10.04 1.69 -16.85
N LEU A 122 -10.13 1.60 -18.18
CA LEU A 122 -9.25 0.78 -19.03
C LEU A 122 -7.77 1.21 -18.90
N GLY A 123 -7.52 2.51 -18.74
CA GLY A 123 -6.18 3.07 -18.50
C GLY A 123 -5.66 2.94 -17.07
N GLY A 124 -6.49 2.49 -16.11
CA GLY A 124 -6.11 2.44 -14.69
C GLY A 124 -6.03 3.82 -14.00
N GLU A 125 -6.73 4.82 -14.55
CA GLU A 125 -6.71 6.22 -14.12
C GLU A 125 -8.03 6.68 -13.48
N LEU A 126 -8.92 5.75 -13.14
CA LEU A 126 -10.19 6.06 -12.48
C LEU A 126 -9.95 6.48 -11.00
N ARG A 127 -9.57 7.74 -10.82
CA ARG A 127 -9.26 8.36 -9.52
C ARG A 127 -10.52 8.89 -8.82
N GLN A 128 -11.53 8.05 -8.62
CA GLN A 128 -12.82 8.46 -8.01
C GLN A 128 -12.78 8.54 -6.48
N GLY A 129 -11.76 7.96 -5.84
CA GLY A 129 -11.62 7.98 -4.39
C GLY A 129 -12.54 7.00 -3.64
N ALA A 130 -13.13 6.03 -4.35
CA ALA A 130 -13.76 4.82 -3.80
C ALA A 130 -12.69 3.77 -3.47
N LEU A 131 -11.84 4.09 -2.49
CA LEU A 131 -10.86 3.12 -2.00
C LEU A 131 -11.57 1.90 -1.41
N GLU A 132 -10.89 0.75 -1.37
CA GLU A 132 -11.43 -0.51 -0.85
C GLU A 132 -12.13 -0.37 0.51
N GLY A 133 -11.59 0.47 1.41
CA GLY A 133 -12.22 0.72 2.70
C GLY A 133 -13.60 1.37 2.61
N VAL A 134 -13.82 2.26 1.62
CA VAL A 134 -15.13 2.86 1.34
C VAL A 134 -16.06 1.82 0.73
N MET A 135 -15.56 0.99 -0.19
CA MET A 135 -16.35 -0.11 -0.77
C MET A 135 -16.83 -1.11 0.29
N VAL A 136 -15.96 -1.52 1.21
CA VAL A 136 -16.31 -2.43 2.32
C VAL A 136 -17.42 -1.83 3.19
N GLU A 137 -17.34 -0.54 3.55
CA GLU A 137 -18.39 0.13 4.31
C GLU A 137 -19.69 0.26 3.51
N ALA A 138 -19.60 0.51 2.20
CA ALA A 138 -20.78 0.66 1.35
C ALA A 138 -21.50 -0.67 1.13
N ILE A 139 -20.76 -1.77 0.95
CA ILE A 139 -21.29 -3.14 0.89
C ILE A 139 -21.99 -3.47 2.21
N ALA A 140 -21.34 -3.21 3.34
CA ALA A 140 -21.92 -3.45 4.66
C ALA A 140 -23.21 -2.65 4.88
N ALA A 141 -23.23 -1.37 4.48
CA ALA A 141 -24.41 -0.51 4.57
C ALA A 141 -25.52 -0.92 3.60
N ALA A 142 -25.19 -1.45 2.42
CA ALA A 142 -26.16 -1.91 1.43
C ALA A 142 -26.81 -3.24 1.83
N ALA A 143 -26.02 -4.17 2.38
CA ALA A 143 -26.46 -5.48 2.83
C ALA A 143 -26.98 -5.51 4.28
N GLU A 144 -26.89 -4.40 5.01
CA GLU A 144 -27.31 -4.28 6.42
C GLU A 144 -26.60 -5.28 7.36
N VAL A 145 -25.30 -5.47 7.14
CA VAL A 145 -24.43 -6.39 7.91
C VAL A 145 -23.31 -5.62 8.62
N ARG A 146 -22.63 -6.28 9.57
CA ARG A 146 -21.45 -5.68 10.22
C ARG A 146 -20.32 -5.44 9.23
N THR A 147 -19.69 -4.28 9.32
CA THR A 147 -18.54 -3.90 8.48
C THR A 147 -17.37 -4.87 8.68
N GLU A 148 -17.21 -5.40 9.89
CA GLU A 148 -16.21 -6.39 10.26
C GLU A 148 -16.39 -7.71 9.51
N ALA A 149 -17.63 -8.16 9.28
CA ALA A 149 -17.93 -9.39 8.54
C ALA A 149 -17.58 -9.24 7.06
N VAL A 150 -18.01 -8.14 6.42
CA VAL A 150 -17.65 -7.83 5.02
C VAL A 150 -16.15 -7.69 4.87
N ARG A 151 -15.49 -7.01 5.83
CA ARG A 151 -14.04 -6.86 5.84
C ARG A 151 -13.40 -8.23 5.90
N ARG A 152 -13.74 -9.08 6.86
CA ARG A 152 -13.19 -10.44 6.98
C ARG A 152 -13.34 -11.23 5.68
N ALA A 153 -14.54 -11.25 5.10
CA ALA A 153 -14.78 -11.95 3.85
C ALA A 153 -13.90 -11.41 2.71
N PHE A 154 -13.81 -10.09 2.53
CA PHE A 154 -12.94 -9.48 1.53
C PHE A 154 -11.46 -9.82 1.75
N MET A 155 -11.06 -9.87 3.00
CA MET A 155 -9.70 -10.15 3.42
C MET A 155 -9.25 -11.58 3.07
N LEU A 156 -10.17 -12.54 3.14
CA LEU A 156 -9.94 -13.95 2.78
C LEU A 156 -10.18 -14.23 1.29
N SER A 157 -11.22 -13.61 0.71
CA SER A 157 -11.56 -13.77 -0.70
C SER A 157 -10.57 -13.08 -1.63
N GLY A 158 -9.95 -11.99 -1.18
CA GLY A 158 -9.15 -11.07 -1.99
C GLY A 158 -9.94 -10.30 -3.06
N ARG A 159 -11.28 -10.45 -3.10
CA ARG A 159 -12.13 -10.03 -4.22
C ARG A 159 -13.38 -9.30 -3.71
N LEU A 160 -13.42 -7.98 -3.91
CA LEU A 160 -14.60 -7.16 -3.56
C LEU A 160 -15.88 -7.65 -4.25
N PRO A 161 -15.89 -7.99 -5.57
CA PRO A 161 -17.09 -8.47 -6.25
C PRO A 161 -17.74 -9.68 -5.56
N ALA A 162 -16.97 -10.74 -5.30
CA ALA A 162 -17.47 -11.95 -4.66
C ALA A 162 -17.96 -11.69 -3.23
N THR A 163 -17.28 -10.79 -2.49
CA THR A 163 -17.72 -10.39 -1.15
C THR A 163 -19.02 -9.58 -1.17
N ALA A 164 -19.21 -8.71 -2.17
CA ALA A 164 -20.44 -7.96 -2.33
C ALA A 164 -21.62 -8.86 -2.69
N GLU A 165 -21.41 -9.83 -3.59
CA GLU A 165 -22.41 -10.85 -3.93
C GLU A 165 -22.88 -11.61 -2.68
N ALA A 166 -21.94 -12.18 -1.92
CA ALA A 166 -22.26 -12.91 -0.70
C ALA A 166 -22.99 -12.04 0.33
N ALA A 167 -22.53 -10.80 0.55
CA ALA A 167 -23.17 -9.88 1.48
C ALA A 167 -24.62 -9.60 1.08
N LEU A 168 -24.86 -9.23 -0.18
CA LEU A 168 -26.17 -8.81 -0.67
C LEU A 168 -27.15 -9.96 -0.87
N SER A 169 -26.67 -11.17 -1.18
CA SER A 169 -27.54 -12.33 -1.41
C SER A 169 -27.84 -13.12 -0.14
N GLY A 170 -26.89 -13.19 0.81
CA GLY A 170 -26.96 -14.11 1.95
C GLY A 170 -26.49 -13.53 3.28
N GLY A 171 -26.15 -12.24 3.34
CA GLY A 171 -25.80 -11.55 4.59
C GLY A 171 -24.56 -12.13 5.29
N GLU A 172 -24.52 -12.01 6.62
CA GLU A 172 -23.40 -12.52 7.43
C GLU A 172 -23.15 -14.03 7.31
N PRO A 173 -24.18 -14.90 7.21
CA PRO A 173 -23.97 -16.33 6.96
C PRO A 173 -23.14 -16.59 5.70
N ALA A 174 -23.50 -16.00 4.56
CA ALA A 174 -22.76 -16.18 3.32
C ALA A 174 -21.35 -15.56 3.37
N LEU A 175 -21.15 -14.48 4.13
CA LEU A 175 -19.83 -13.92 4.39
C LEU A 175 -18.96 -14.84 5.27
N GLY A 176 -19.58 -15.67 6.12
CA GLY A 176 -18.90 -16.62 7.01
C GLY A 176 -18.28 -17.81 6.27
N GLU A 177 -18.75 -18.11 5.06
CA GLU A 177 -18.26 -19.21 4.20
C GLU A 177 -16.90 -18.89 3.54
N PHE A 178 -16.41 -17.65 3.64
CA PHE A 178 -15.06 -17.34 3.21
C PHE A 178 -14.06 -17.80 4.27
N HIS A 179 -13.24 -18.78 3.88
CA HIS A 179 -12.18 -19.35 4.70
C HIS A 179 -10.80 -19.06 4.10
N LEU A 180 -9.75 -19.35 4.85
CA LEU A 180 -8.39 -19.35 4.31
C LEU A 180 -8.30 -20.46 3.26
N GLU A 181 -7.82 -20.10 2.07
CA GLU A 181 -7.49 -21.05 1.01
C GLU A 181 -5.96 -21.13 0.89
N LEU A 182 -5.38 -22.33 1.05
CA LEU A 182 -3.95 -22.53 0.84
C LEU A 182 -3.56 -22.13 -0.60
N GLY A 183 -2.38 -21.54 -0.75
CA GLY A 183 -1.94 -20.96 -2.00
C GLY A 183 -2.61 -19.62 -2.38
N ARG A 184 -3.67 -19.15 -1.72
CA ARG A 184 -4.20 -17.79 -1.95
C ARG A 184 -3.67 -16.81 -0.90
N PRO A 185 -3.01 -15.70 -1.30
CA PRO A 185 -2.46 -14.76 -0.34
C PRO A 185 -3.54 -14.03 0.46
N ILE A 186 -3.26 -13.84 1.75
CA ILE A 186 -4.03 -13.02 2.66
C ILE A 186 -3.36 -11.66 2.78
N ARG A 187 -4.15 -10.61 2.66
CA ARG A 187 -3.64 -9.24 2.83
C ARG A 187 -3.01 -9.05 4.23
N PRO A 188 -1.83 -8.43 4.32
CA PRO A 188 -1.07 -8.35 5.56
C PRO A 188 -1.74 -7.48 6.63
N MET A 189 -1.71 -7.92 7.88
CA MET A 189 -2.00 -7.07 9.04
C MET A 189 -0.92 -5.98 9.18
N LEU A 190 -1.32 -4.73 9.46
CA LEU A 190 -0.43 -3.57 9.51
C LEU A 190 -0.30 -3.02 10.93
N ALA A 191 0.91 -2.57 11.28
CA ALA A 191 1.15 -1.86 12.53
C ALA A 191 0.85 -0.36 12.42
N SER A 192 0.33 0.24 13.49
CA SER A 192 0.26 1.69 13.67
C SER A 192 1.53 2.20 14.38
N PRO A 193 1.97 3.44 14.16
CA PRO A 193 3.05 4.00 14.96
C PRO A 193 2.65 4.12 16.44
N ALA A 194 3.62 4.06 17.34
CA ALA A 194 3.53 4.56 18.70
C ALA A 194 4.61 5.64 18.90
N GLU A 195 4.32 6.60 19.77
CA GLU A 195 5.22 7.72 20.07
C GLU A 195 6.48 7.24 20.81
N THR A 196 6.29 6.38 21.81
CA THR A 196 7.40 5.80 22.59
C THR A 196 7.16 4.31 22.85
N LEU A 197 8.23 3.61 23.22
CA LEU A 197 8.18 2.21 23.63
C LEU A 197 7.30 2.05 24.89
N ASP A 198 7.51 2.89 25.90
CA ASP A 198 6.74 2.86 27.15
C ASP A 198 5.24 3.06 26.93
N ALA A 199 4.86 3.98 26.03
CA ALA A 199 3.46 4.19 25.67
C ALA A 199 2.87 2.95 25.00
N ALA A 200 3.61 2.31 24.11
CA ALA A 200 3.17 1.09 23.44
C ALA A 200 2.98 -0.08 24.43
N LEU A 201 3.93 -0.28 25.34
CA LEU A 201 3.87 -1.32 26.38
C LEU A 201 2.67 -1.09 27.33
N THR A 202 2.47 0.16 27.76
CA THR A 202 1.38 0.53 28.67
C THR A 202 0.01 0.35 28.02
N GLU A 203 -0.14 0.70 26.74
CA GLU A 203 -1.40 0.58 26.02
C GLU A 203 -1.83 -0.87 25.78
N LEU A 204 -0.89 -1.81 25.59
CA LEU A 204 -1.18 -3.19 25.18
C LEU A 204 -1.18 -4.21 26.32
N GLY A 205 -0.56 -3.91 27.47
CA GLY A 205 -0.49 -4.87 28.58
C GLY A 205 0.30 -6.13 28.19
N GLY A 206 -0.38 -7.27 28.08
CA GLY A 206 0.23 -8.54 27.65
C GLY A 206 0.67 -8.48 26.19
N CYS A 207 1.97 -8.29 25.95
CA CYS A 207 2.50 -8.07 24.62
C CYS A 207 3.76 -8.88 24.32
N SER A 208 4.08 -9.03 23.04
CA SER A 208 5.42 -9.38 22.57
C SER A 208 6.11 -8.11 22.08
N VAL A 209 7.43 -8.05 22.22
CA VAL A 209 8.27 -7.05 21.55
C VAL A 209 9.22 -7.80 20.64
N GLU A 210 9.23 -7.44 19.37
CA GLU A 210 9.98 -8.14 18.32
C GLU A 210 10.78 -7.14 17.50
N HIS A 211 11.89 -7.56 16.91
CA HIS A 211 12.66 -6.71 16.01
C HIS A 211 11.80 -6.20 14.85
N LYS A 212 11.99 -4.93 14.51
CA LYS A 212 11.46 -4.34 13.28
C LYS A 212 12.55 -4.27 12.24
N LEU A 213 12.64 -5.31 11.43
CA LEU A 213 13.66 -5.46 10.38
C LEU A 213 13.45 -4.45 9.22
N ASP A 214 14.54 -3.96 8.61
CA ASP A 214 14.54 -3.16 7.36
C ASP A 214 14.59 -4.10 6.14
N GLY A 215 13.62 -5.02 6.07
CA GLY A 215 13.58 -6.08 5.07
C GLY A 215 12.42 -5.96 4.09
N ALA A 216 12.17 -7.07 3.39
CA ALA A 216 11.01 -7.20 2.54
C ALA A 216 10.02 -8.22 3.10
N ARG A 217 8.83 -7.74 3.49
CA ARG A 217 7.76 -8.61 3.99
C ARG A 217 7.34 -9.64 2.95
N ILE A 218 7.29 -10.89 3.39
CA ILE A 218 6.83 -12.06 2.64
C ILE A 218 5.70 -12.76 3.37
N GLN A 219 4.80 -13.36 2.61
CA GLN A 219 3.84 -14.33 3.10
C GLN A 219 4.04 -15.63 2.33
N VAL A 220 4.18 -16.72 3.07
CA VAL A 220 4.53 -18.03 2.52
C VAL A 220 3.37 -18.97 2.77
N HIS A 221 2.91 -19.64 1.71
CA HIS A 221 1.91 -20.70 1.80
C HIS A 221 2.58 -22.00 1.37
N ARG A 222 2.34 -23.08 2.13
CA ARG A 222 2.72 -24.44 1.77
C ARG A 222 1.52 -25.37 1.87
N ASP A 223 1.37 -26.24 0.88
CA ASP A 223 0.49 -27.41 0.92
C ASP A 223 1.21 -28.60 0.27
N GLY A 224 1.70 -29.53 1.10
CA GLY A 224 2.58 -30.61 0.64
C GLY A 224 3.86 -30.05 0.00
N ASP A 225 4.06 -30.35 -1.29
CA ASP A 225 5.22 -29.91 -2.08
C ASP A 225 5.02 -28.55 -2.75
N GLU A 226 3.78 -28.04 -2.79
CA GLU A 226 3.46 -26.74 -3.38
C GLU A 226 3.77 -25.64 -2.38
N VAL A 227 4.63 -24.70 -2.77
CA VAL A 227 4.97 -23.52 -1.98
C VAL A 227 4.77 -22.28 -2.83
N HIS A 228 4.11 -21.28 -2.26
CA HIS A 228 3.93 -19.97 -2.86
C HIS A 228 4.49 -18.89 -1.95
N VAL A 229 5.23 -17.94 -2.52
CA VAL A 229 5.80 -16.80 -1.78
C VAL A 229 5.26 -15.51 -2.37
N TYR A 230 4.63 -14.70 -1.52
CA TYR A 230 3.99 -13.45 -1.88
C TYR A 230 4.69 -12.27 -1.21
N THR A 231 4.86 -11.16 -1.93
CA THR A 231 5.33 -9.92 -1.34
C THR A 231 4.23 -9.24 -0.52
N ARG A 232 4.60 -8.17 0.22
CA ARG A 232 3.65 -7.23 0.85
C ARG A 232 2.46 -6.79 -0.03
N THR A 233 2.68 -6.63 -1.33
CA THR A 233 1.63 -6.21 -2.29
C THR A 233 0.91 -7.40 -2.93
N LEU A 234 1.08 -8.59 -2.36
CA LEU A 234 0.53 -9.87 -2.82
C LEU A 234 0.97 -10.27 -4.22
N ARG A 235 2.13 -9.75 -4.67
CA ARG A 235 2.75 -10.20 -5.92
C ARG A 235 3.45 -11.53 -5.62
N GLU A 236 3.11 -12.56 -6.37
CA GLU A 236 3.83 -13.82 -6.29
C GLU A 236 5.26 -13.67 -6.82
N ILE A 237 6.23 -14.15 -6.04
CA ILE A 237 7.66 -14.14 -6.35
C ILE A 237 8.30 -15.54 -6.25
N THR A 238 7.50 -16.60 -6.07
CA THR A 238 7.93 -17.98 -5.87
C THR A 238 9.09 -18.42 -6.78
N ARG A 239 9.02 -18.07 -8.07
CA ARG A 239 10.04 -18.44 -9.08
C ARG A 239 11.39 -17.75 -8.90
N ASN A 240 11.43 -16.65 -8.16
CA ASN A 240 12.62 -15.83 -7.92
C ASN A 240 13.31 -16.15 -6.60
N VAL A 241 12.71 -16.99 -5.75
CA VAL A 241 13.18 -17.26 -4.38
C VAL A 241 13.21 -18.77 -4.10
N ALA A 242 13.86 -19.53 -4.98
CA ALA A 242 13.95 -20.99 -4.88
C ALA A 242 14.55 -21.45 -3.54
N GLU A 243 15.51 -20.70 -2.99
CA GLU A 243 16.10 -20.94 -1.68
C GLU A 243 15.07 -20.90 -0.55
N LEU A 244 14.11 -19.97 -0.58
CA LEU A 244 13.03 -19.89 0.41
C LEU A 244 12.03 -21.03 0.22
N VAL A 245 11.77 -21.42 -1.03
CA VAL A 245 10.88 -22.55 -1.33
C VAL A 245 11.43 -23.85 -0.76
N GLU A 246 12.72 -24.15 -0.98
CA GLU A 246 13.35 -25.37 -0.46
C GLU A 246 13.40 -25.37 1.08
N LEU A 247 13.73 -24.24 1.71
CA LEU A 247 13.69 -24.10 3.17
C LEU A 247 12.29 -24.41 3.72
N VAL A 248 11.25 -23.81 3.13
CA VAL A 248 9.87 -23.97 3.59
C VAL A 248 9.36 -25.39 3.36
N ARG A 249 9.77 -26.07 2.29
CA ARG A 249 9.49 -27.50 2.06
C ARG A 249 10.11 -28.40 3.12
N GLY A 250 11.26 -28.00 3.66
CA GLY A 250 11.97 -28.74 4.71
C GLY A 250 11.35 -28.64 6.10
N LEU A 251 10.40 -27.72 6.34
CA LEU A 251 9.76 -27.56 7.65
C LEU A 251 8.94 -28.81 8.03
N ASP A 252 8.87 -29.12 9.33
CA ASP A 252 8.15 -30.27 9.86
C ASP A 252 6.64 -30.02 9.95
N CYS A 253 5.99 -29.90 8.79
CA CYS A 253 4.55 -29.79 8.63
C CYS A 253 4.13 -30.19 7.21
N ARG A 254 2.85 -30.48 7.03
CA ARG A 254 2.26 -30.72 5.70
C ARG A 254 1.80 -29.40 5.08
N SER A 255 1.10 -28.57 5.84
CA SER A 255 0.58 -27.29 5.34
C SER A 255 0.79 -26.16 6.35
N VAL A 256 1.20 -24.99 5.87
CA VAL A 256 1.44 -23.83 6.72
C VAL A 256 1.21 -22.53 5.96
N VAL A 257 0.75 -21.50 6.67
CA VAL A 257 0.79 -20.10 6.19
C VAL A 257 1.59 -19.26 7.18
N LEU A 258 2.74 -18.75 6.74
CA LEU A 258 3.65 -17.95 7.55
C LEU A 258 3.68 -16.50 7.05
N ASP A 259 3.73 -15.55 7.97
CA ASP A 259 3.97 -14.13 7.70
C ASP A 259 5.34 -13.78 8.29
N GLY A 260 6.16 -13.09 7.50
CA GLY A 260 7.55 -12.85 7.87
C GLY A 260 8.19 -11.72 7.11
N GLU A 261 9.41 -11.38 7.49
CA GLU A 261 10.30 -10.51 6.72
C GLU A 261 11.41 -11.37 6.11
N THR A 262 11.97 -10.95 4.98
CA THR A 262 13.21 -11.53 4.49
C THR A 262 14.27 -10.46 4.25
N LEU A 263 15.53 -10.84 4.46
CA LEU A 263 16.70 -9.99 4.33
C LEU A 263 17.78 -10.73 3.54
N ALA A 264 18.52 -10.00 2.70
CA ALA A 264 19.84 -10.45 2.29
C ALA A 264 20.82 -10.20 3.44
N LEU A 265 21.67 -11.18 3.74
CA LEU A 265 22.70 -11.08 4.79
C LEU A 265 24.10 -11.00 4.15
N ASP A 266 25.03 -10.32 4.81
CA ASP A 266 26.46 -10.39 4.49
C ASP A 266 27.11 -11.66 5.07
N ASP A 267 28.39 -11.89 4.75
CA ASP A 267 29.12 -13.07 5.24
C ASP A 267 29.28 -13.10 6.78
N ALA A 268 29.06 -11.96 7.45
CA ALA A 268 29.05 -11.83 8.91
C ALA A 268 27.64 -11.99 9.51
N GLY A 269 26.63 -12.29 8.68
CA GLY A 269 25.24 -12.44 9.09
C GLY A 269 24.49 -11.13 9.34
N ARG A 270 25.06 -9.98 8.94
CA ARG A 270 24.43 -8.66 9.12
C ARG A 270 23.51 -8.32 7.94
N PRO A 271 22.43 -7.55 8.15
CA PRO A 271 21.54 -7.16 7.07
C PRO A 271 22.24 -6.27 6.03
N ARG A 272 22.08 -6.64 4.75
CA ARG A 272 22.41 -5.75 3.64
C ARG A 272 21.35 -4.66 3.47
N PRO A 273 21.68 -3.55 2.79
CA PRO A 273 20.70 -2.51 2.48
C PRO A 273 19.43 -3.06 1.82
N PHE A 274 18.27 -2.52 2.21
CA PHE A 274 16.95 -2.93 1.69
C PHE A 274 16.87 -3.03 0.16
N GLN A 275 17.58 -2.17 -0.57
CA GLN A 275 17.60 -2.18 -2.03
C GLN A 275 18.21 -3.46 -2.62
N GLU A 276 19.22 -4.04 -1.96
CA GLU A 276 19.84 -5.31 -2.37
C GLU A 276 18.86 -6.47 -2.19
N THR A 277 18.18 -6.52 -1.03
CA THR A 277 17.08 -7.47 -0.77
C THR A 277 15.98 -7.36 -1.85
N MET A 278 15.57 -6.15 -2.22
CA MET A 278 14.55 -5.94 -3.25
C MET A 278 15.03 -6.28 -4.66
N ALA A 279 16.31 -6.10 -4.97
CA ALA A 279 16.88 -6.47 -6.26
C ALA A 279 16.81 -7.99 -6.49
N ARG A 280 16.96 -8.81 -5.43
CA ARG A 280 16.80 -10.26 -5.49
C ARG A 280 15.42 -10.69 -5.98
N PHE A 281 14.35 -10.01 -5.58
CA PHE A 281 12.99 -10.32 -6.06
C PHE A 281 12.79 -10.13 -7.58
N GLY A 282 13.68 -9.41 -8.26
CA GLY A 282 13.67 -9.23 -9.71
C GLY A 282 14.70 -10.08 -10.45
N ALA A 283 15.70 -10.64 -9.76
CA ALA A 283 16.76 -11.43 -10.34
C ALA A 283 16.31 -12.86 -10.62
N GLN A 284 16.80 -13.46 -11.72
CA GLN A 284 16.65 -14.89 -12.01
C GLN A 284 17.93 -15.69 -11.70
N ASP A 285 19.07 -15.00 -11.57
CA ASP A 285 20.33 -15.65 -11.25
C ASP A 285 20.41 -15.94 -9.75
N GLN A 286 20.60 -17.20 -9.40
CA GLN A 286 20.55 -17.71 -8.02
C GLN A 286 21.85 -17.47 -7.24
N ARG A 287 22.89 -16.90 -7.88
CA ARG A 287 24.28 -17.05 -7.44
C ARG A 287 24.89 -15.92 -6.59
N ALA A 288 24.14 -14.90 -6.17
CA ALA A 288 24.76 -13.75 -5.51
C ALA A 288 24.55 -13.62 -4.00
N GLU A 289 23.36 -13.86 -3.44
CA GLU A 289 23.11 -13.66 -2.00
C GLU A 289 21.87 -14.47 -1.57
N LEU A 290 21.98 -15.29 -0.52
CA LEU A 290 20.86 -16.06 0.00
C LEU A 290 19.96 -15.16 0.86
N LEU A 291 18.66 -15.19 0.56
CA LEU A 291 17.65 -14.55 1.39
C LEU A 291 17.40 -15.39 2.65
N HIS A 292 17.42 -14.74 3.82
CA HIS A 292 17.07 -15.37 5.09
C HIS A 292 15.67 -14.92 5.53
N PRO A 293 14.73 -15.84 5.82
CA PRO A 293 13.41 -15.49 6.35
C PRO A 293 13.44 -15.34 7.87
N TYR A 294 12.69 -14.35 8.36
CA TYR A 294 12.37 -14.11 9.77
C TYR A 294 10.85 -14.06 9.93
N PHE A 295 10.25 -15.19 10.28
CA PHE A 295 8.81 -15.32 10.46
C PHE A 295 8.37 -14.76 11.80
N PHE A 296 7.24 -14.06 11.81
CA PHE A 296 6.72 -13.38 12.99
C PHE A 296 5.24 -13.69 13.27
N ASP A 297 4.60 -14.52 12.43
CA ASP A 297 3.25 -15.02 12.64
C ASP A 297 3.01 -16.34 11.87
N CYS A 298 2.08 -17.16 12.37
CA CYS A 298 1.61 -18.39 11.74
C CYS A 298 0.08 -18.38 11.67
N LEU A 299 -0.45 -18.30 10.45
CA LEU A 299 -1.88 -18.08 10.18
C LEU A 299 -2.66 -19.37 9.93
N HIS A 300 -1.95 -20.46 9.62
CA HIS A 300 -2.49 -21.80 9.40
C HIS A 300 -1.41 -22.83 9.68
N LEU A 301 -1.79 -23.97 10.27
CA LEU A 301 -0.92 -25.13 10.45
C LEU A 301 -1.74 -26.42 10.35
N ASP A 302 -1.36 -27.31 9.43
CA ASP A 302 -1.87 -28.69 9.26
C ASP A 302 -3.40 -28.81 9.38
N GLY A 303 -4.12 -28.02 8.57
CA GLY A 303 -5.58 -28.04 8.50
C GLY A 303 -6.29 -27.17 9.53
N THR A 304 -5.55 -26.50 10.43
CA THR A 304 -6.11 -25.60 11.44
C THR A 304 -5.83 -24.14 11.08
N ASP A 305 -6.89 -23.37 10.82
CA ASP A 305 -6.81 -21.92 10.66
C ASP A 305 -6.62 -21.23 12.02
N LEU A 306 -5.61 -20.36 12.10
CA LEU A 306 -5.19 -19.71 13.33
C LEU A 306 -5.51 -18.21 13.36
N LEU A 307 -6.05 -17.65 12.26
CA LEU A 307 -6.36 -16.22 12.12
C LEU A 307 -7.16 -15.63 13.29
N ASP A 308 -8.14 -16.41 13.80
CA ASP A 308 -9.03 -15.98 14.87
C ASP A 308 -8.49 -16.31 16.27
N ARG A 309 -7.35 -17.01 16.35
CA ARG A 309 -6.68 -17.34 17.61
C ARG A 309 -5.85 -16.15 18.11
N PRO A 310 -5.69 -16.02 19.45
CA PRO A 310 -4.75 -15.07 20.04
C PRO A 310 -3.35 -15.20 19.44
N LEU A 311 -2.62 -14.09 19.30
CA LEU A 311 -1.24 -14.09 18.80
C LEU A 311 -0.36 -15.06 19.60
N ALA A 312 -0.56 -15.19 20.91
CA ALA A 312 0.17 -16.16 21.73
C ALA A 312 0.07 -17.61 21.20
N ASP A 313 -1.10 -18.03 20.72
CA ASP A 313 -1.30 -19.37 20.15
C ASP A 313 -0.67 -19.49 18.75
N ARG A 314 -0.74 -18.42 17.95
CA ARG A 314 -0.09 -18.37 16.64
C ARG A 314 1.43 -18.43 16.75
N LEU A 315 2.01 -17.76 17.75
CA LEU A 315 3.44 -17.81 18.03
C LEU A 315 3.89 -19.19 18.52
N LYS A 316 3.07 -19.93 19.28
CA LYS A 316 3.37 -21.33 19.62
C LYS A 316 3.39 -22.22 18.38
N ALA A 317 2.42 -22.05 17.47
CA ALA A 317 2.40 -22.79 16.21
C ALA A 317 3.62 -22.44 15.34
N LEU A 318 4.00 -21.17 15.29
CA LEU A 318 5.22 -20.72 14.62
C LEU A 318 6.47 -21.38 15.20
N GLU A 319 6.62 -21.36 16.53
CA GLU A 319 7.75 -21.96 17.23
C GLU A 319 7.88 -23.46 16.93
N GLN A 320 6.75 -24.17 16.87
CA GLN A 320 6.72 -25.60 16.57
C GLN A 320 7.31 -25.95 15.20
N VAL A 321 7.09 -25.12 14.17
CA VAL A 321 7.45 -25.46 12.79
C VAL A 321 8.62 -24.68 12.23
N ALA A 322 8.90 -23.48 12.76
CA ALA A 322 9.89 -22.56 12.22
C ALA A 322 10.60 -21.73 13.32
N GLY A 323 10.79 -22.30 14.52
CA GLY A 323 11.47 -21.63 15.64
C GLY A 323 12.86 -21.07 15.28
N ASP A 324 13.66 -21.82 14.51
CA ASP A 324 14.99 -21.39 14.05
C ASP A 324 14.95 -20.18 13.09
N HIS A 325 13.79 -19.90 12.50
CA HIS A 325 13.55 -18.78 11.58
C HIS A 325 12.60 -17.75 12.19
N ARG A 326 12.33 -17.82 13.50
CA ARG A 326 11.48 -16.85 14.16
C ARG A 326 12.19 -15.51 14.29
N ILE A 327 11.44 -14.43 14.13
CA ILE A 327 11.95 -13.08 14.35
C ILE A 327 12.46 -12.94 15.80
N PRO A 328 13.63 -12.33 16.03
CA PRO A 328 14.10 -12.08 17.39
C PRO A 328 13.10 -11.24 18.17
N GLY A 329 12.79 -11.67 19.39
CA GLY A 329 11.82 -11.01 20.24
C GLY A 329 11.63 -11.66 21.61
N VAL A 330 10.91 -10.95 22.47
CA VAL A 330 10.59 -11.37 23.84
C VAL A 330 9.08 -11.35 24.04
N LEU A 331 8.56 -12.40 24.68
CA LEU A 331 7.16 -12.49 25.09
C LEU A 331 7.00 -11.95 26.51
N SER A 332 5.99 -11.11 26.72
CA SER A 332 5.69 -10.46 28.00
C SER A 332 6.93 -9.81 28.64
N PRO A 333 7.65 -8.92 27.91
CA PRO A 333 8.90 -8.34 28.41
C PRO A 333 8.66 -7.40 29.59
N THR A 334 9.68 -7.28 30.44
CA THR A 334 9.79 -6.10 31.31
C THR A 334 10.17 -4.86 30.49
N PRO A 335 9.99 -3.63 31.01
CA PRO A 335 10.46 -2.43 30.33
C PRO A 335 11.97 -2.46 30.02
N GLU A 336 12.78 -3.07 30.88
CA GLU A 336 14.22 -3.23 30.67
C GLU A 336 14.52 -4.19 29.52
N ASP A 337 13.84 -5.34 29.46
CA ASP A 337 13.98 -6.28 28.34
C ASP A 337 13.60 -5.62 27.00
N ALA A 338 12.51 -4.86 26.99
CA ALA A 338 12.02 -4.19 25.80
C ALA A 338 13.00 -3.09 25.33
N ALA A 339 13.58 -2.32 26.25
CA ALA A 339 14.58 -1.31 25.95
C ALA A 339 15.87 -1.94 25.40
N ALA A 340 16.35 -3.02 26.03
CA ALA A 340 17.52 -3.76 25.56
C ALA A 340 17.31 -4.31 24.15
N LEU A 341 16.11 -4.85 23.85
CA LEU A 341 15.77 -5.33 22.51
C LEU A 341 15.66 -4.20 21.48
N PHE A 342 15.18 -3.03 21.90
CA PHE A 342 15.15 -1.84 21.04
C PHE A 342 16.56 -1.38 20.67
N ASP A 343 17.46 -1.28 21.66
CA ASP A 343 18.85 -0.90 21.44
C ASP A 343 19.60 -1.94 20.60
N ASP A 344 19.36 -3.23 20.85
CA ASP A 344 19.91 -4.34 20.06
C ASP A 344 19.49 -4.25 18.59
N ALA A 345 18.20 -4.02 18.33
CA ALA A 345 17.69 -3.87 16.98
C ALA A 345 18.39 -2.72 16.24
N LEU A 346 18.65 -1.60 16.91
CA LEU A 346 19.36 -0.46 16.32
C LEU A 346 20.85 -0.76 16.10
N ALA A 347 21.50 -1.42 17.06
CA ALA A 347 22.90 -1.84 16.95
C ALA A 347 23.14 -2.80 15.76
N HIS A 348 22.16 -3.65 15.46
CA HIS A 348 22.17 -4.55 14.31
C HIS A 348 21.64 -3.91 13.00
N GLY A 349 21.41 -2.59 13.00
CA GLY A 349 21.04 -1.82 11.80
C GLY A 349 19.57 -1.95 11.37
N HIS A 350 18.70 -2.51 12.21
CA HIS A 350 17.27 -2.60 11.96
C HIS A 350 16.55 -1.25 12.20
N GLU A 351 15.23 -1.21 12.05
CA GLU A 351 14.45 0.04 12.16
C GLU A 351 13.98 0.35 13.59
N GLY A 352 14.01 -0.62 14.50
CA GLY A 352 13.48 -0.50 15.87
C GLY A 352 12.74 -1.78 16.26
N VAL A 353 11.57 -1.66 16.90
CA VAL A 353 10.76 -2.81 17.35
C VAL A 353 9.28 -2.71 16.95
N VAL A 354 8.60 -3.85 16.98
CA VAL A 354 7.15 -3.96 16.92
C VAL A 354 6.64 -4.56 18.23
N VAL A 355 5.78 -3.82 18.92
CA VAL A 355 5.05 -4.29 20.11
C VAL A 355 3.71 -4.85 19.65
N LYS A 356 3.40 -6.10 19.98
CA LYS A 356 2.17 -6.77 19.54
C LYS A 356 1.37 -7.32 20.72
N ASP A 357 0.08 -7.04 20.74
CA ASP A 357 -0.90 -7.58 21.68
C ASP A 357 -1.01 -9.11 21.53
N LEU A 358 -0.72 -9.83 22.61
CA LEU A 358 -0.72 -11.30 22.64
C LEU A 358 -2.12 -11.91 22.53
N ASP A 359 -3.17 -11.17 22.91
CA ASP A 359 -4.56 -11.61 22.87
C ASP A 359 -5.23 -11.27 21.54
N SER A 360 -4.55 -10.50 20.67
CA SER A 360 -5.13 -10.04 19.42
C SER A 360 -5.24 -11.15 18.35
N PRO A 361 -6.39 -11.25 17.65
CA PRO A 361 -6.48 -12.06 16.43
C PRO A 361 -5.72 -11.38 15.29
N TYR A 362 -5.48 -12.12 14.20
CA TYR A 362 -4.86 -11.56 13.01
C TYR A 362 -5.86 -10.71 12.23
N ALA A 363 -5.77 -9.38 12.39
CA ALA A 363 -6.61 -8.41 11.69
C ALA A 363 -6.03 -8.10 10.30
N ALA A 364 -6.12 -9.08 9.41
CA ALA A 364 -5.63 -8.99 8.04
C ALA A 364 -6.05 -7.65 7.38
N GLY A 365 -5.12 -6.99 6.67
CA GLY A 365 -5.35 -5.77 5.87
C GLY A 365 -5.77 -4.54 6.67
N ARG A 366 -5.83 -4.65 8.00
CA ARG A 366 -6.16 -3.57 8.91
C ARG A 366 -4.89 -3.00 9.51
N ARG A 367 -4.88 -1.68 9.65
CA ARG A 367 -3.99 -0.99 10.58
C ARG A 367 -4.73 -0.74 11.89
N GLY A 368 -4.56 -1.64 12.84
CA GLY A 368 -5.15 -1.55 14.19
C GLY A 368 -4.14 -1.04 15.21
N LYS A 369 -4.56 -0.94 16.47
CA LYS A 369 -3.66 -0.64 17.60
C LYS A 369 -2.96 -1.88 18.17
N ALA A 370 -3.40 -3.08 17.82
CA ALA A 370 -2.85 -4.34 18.32
C ALA A 370 -1.36 -4.50 17.99
N TRP A 371 -0.89 -3.96 16.86
CA TRP A 371 0.53 -3.95 16.50
C TRP A 371 1.02 -2.51 16.45
N ARG A 372 2.04 -2.19 17.25
CA ARG A 372 2.63 -0.86 17.39
C ARG A 372 4.08 -0.89 16.99
N LYS A 373 4.45 -0.14 15.95
CA LYS A 373 5.85 0.03 15.57
C LYS A 373 6.45 1.21 16.34
N VAL A 374 7.63 0.99 16.90
CA VAL A 374 8.44 1.98 17.60
C VAL A 374 9.77 2.07 16.87
N LYS A 375 10.11 3.26 16.39
CA LYS A 375 11.36 3.56 15.69
C LYS A 375 11.92 4.86 16.27
N PRO A 376 13.23 5.10 16.16
CA PRO A 376 13.77 6.43 16.41
C PRO A 376 13.08 7.47 15.52
N GLU A 377 12.72 8.60 16.09
CA GLU A 377 12.32 9.77 15.31
C GLU A 377 13.58 10.54 14.92
N HIS A 378 13.84 10.63 13.62
CA HIS A 378 14.88 11.52 13.12
C HIS A 378 14.21 12.71 12.45
N THR A 379 14.62 13.91 12.84
CA THR A 379 14.18 15.15 12.22
C THR A 379 15.37 15.92 11.68
N LEU A 380 15.13 16.61 10.56
CA LEU A 380 16.02 17.60 9.99
C LEU A 380 15.22 18.85 9.68
N ASP A 381 15.76 20.02 10.01
CA ASP A 381 15.26 21.31 9.59
C ASP A 381 15.90 21.67 8.25
N LEU A 382 15.10 21.67 7.17
CA LEU A 382 15.58 21.86 5.80
C LEU A 382 14.92 23.08 5.14
N VAL A 383 15.59 23.64 4.14
CA VAL A 383 15.13 24.81 3.40
C VAL A 383 14.25 24.39 2.22
N VAL A 384 13.13 25.07 2.00
CA VAL A 384 12.29 24.88 0.81
C VAL A 384 12.89 25.63 -0.38
N LEU A 385 13.21 24.89 -1.44
CA LEU A 385 13.82 25.44 -2.66
C LEU A 385 12.78 25.68 -3.78
N ALA A 386 11.81 24.79 -3.87
CA ALA A 386 10.77 24.80 -4.88
C ALA A 386 9.61 23.89 -4.47
N ALA A 387 8.50 23.96 -5.20
CA ALA A 387 7.41 23.01 -5.10
C ALA A 387 6.80 22.72 -6.47
N GLU A 388 6.32 21.49 -6.68
CA GLU A 388 5.64 21.09 -7.92
C GLU A 388 4.11 21.09 -7.75
N TRP A 389 3.41 21.42 -8.84
CA TRP A 389 1.97 21.34 -8.92
C TRP A 389 1.47 19.89 -8.74
N GLY A 390 0.49 19.73 -7.86
CA GLY A 390 -0.15 18.47 -7.57
C GLY A 390 -1.01 17.98 -8.73
N HIS A 391 -1.26 16.68 -8.73
CA HIS A 391 -2.06 15.99 -9.74
C HIS A 391 -3.26 15.30 -9.07
N GLY A 392 -4.29 14.96 -9.86
CA GLY A 392 -5.51 14.32 -9.32
C GLY A 392 -6.18 15.18 -8.25
N ARG A 393 -6.36 14.64 -7.04
CA ARG A 393 -7.01 15.35 -5.91
C ARG A 393 -6.28 16.62 -5.46
N ARG A 394 -4.98 16.74 -5.78
CA ARG A 394 -4.15 17.90 -5.42
C ARG A 394 -3.93 18.84 -6.61
N ARG A 395 -4.67 18.66 -7.71
CA ARG A 395 -4.62 19.59 -8.84
C ARG A 395 -4.96 20.99 -8.35
N GLY A 396 -4.13 21.96 -8.72
CA GLY A 396 -4.27 23.35 -8.27
C GLY A 396 -3.57 23.67 -6.94
N TYR A 397 -2.89 22.71 -6.31
CA TYR A 397 -2.06 22.93 -5.12
C TYR A 397 -0.60 22.60 -5.40
N LEU A 398 0.33 23.42 -4.89
CA LEU A 398 1.75 23.08 -4.84
C LEU A 398 1.94 22.04 -3.73
N SER A 399 2.43 20.83 -4.04
CA SER A 399 2.34 19.70 -3.10
C SER A 399 3.53 18.75 -3.04
N ASN A 400 4.54 18.93 -3.89
CA ASN A 400 5.79 18.17 -3.84
C ASN A 400 6.96 19.12 -3.62
N LEU A 401 7.43 19.23 -2.37
CA LEU A 401 8.48 20.15 -1.94
C LEU A 401 9.85 19.66 -2.39
N HIS A 402 10.72 20.57 -2.81
CA HIS A 402 12.15 20.37 -3.02
C HIS A 402 12.88 20.88 -1.78
N LEU A 403 13.66 20.01 -1.14
CA LEU A 403 14.29 20.27 0.16
C LEU A 403 15.80 20.41 0.01
N GLY A 404 16.35 21.47 0.59
CA GLY A 404 17.77 21.80 0.60
C GLY A 404 18.35 21.82 2.01
N ALA A 405 19.53 21.24 2.18
CA ALA A 405 20.35 21.38 3.38
C ALA A 405 21.23 22.62 3.26
N ARG A 406 21.57 23.25 4.40
CA ARG A 406 22.46 24.41 4.41
C ARG A 406 23.84 24.02 3.89
N ASP A 407 24.40 24.85 3.02
CA ASP A 407 25.80 24.75 2.62
C ASP A 407 26.67 25.40 3.72
N PRO A 408 27.57 24.65 4.38
CA PRO A 408 28.45 25.20 5.41
C PRO A 408 29.38 26.30 4.87
N ASP A 409 29.68 26.30 3.57
CA ASP A 409 30.55 27.29 2.93
C ASP A 409 29.82 28.58 2.53
N GLY A 410 28.53 28.71 2.90
CA GLY A 410 27.71 29.89 2.60
C GLY A 410 27.17 29.94 1.17
N GLY A 411 27.30 28.84 0.42
CA GLY A 411 26.67 28.65 -0.88
C GLY A 411 25.14 28.50 -0.82
N PRO A 412 24.47 28.37 -1.98
CA PRO A 412 23.04 28.10 -2.03
C PRO A 412 22.73 26.74 -1.36
N PRO A 413 21.58 26.57 -0.68
CA PRO A 413 21.29 25.31 -0.02
C PRO A 413 21.28 24.13 -1.00
N ILE A 414 21.89 23.04 -0.58
CA ILE A 414 22.17 21.86 -1.40
C ILE A 414 20.97 20.94 -1.37
N MET A 415 20.36 20.68 -2.52
CA MET A 415 19.19 19.83 -2.61
C MET A 415 19.50 18.38 -2.17
N VAL A 416 18.66 17.84 -1.27
CA VAL A 416 18.81 16.49 -0.68
C VAL A 416 17.57 15.62 -0.84
N GLY A 417 16.48 16.15 -1.40
CA GLY A 417 15.30 15.32 -1.64
C GLY A 417 14.04 16.09 -2.01
N LYS A 418 12.96 15.31 -2.16
CA LYS A 418 11.60 15.82 -2.33
C LYS A 418 10.62 15.12 -1.41
N THR A 419 9.58 15.82 -0.96
CA THR A 419 8.47 15.19 -0.23
C THR A 419 7.12 15.80 -0.53
N PHE A 420 6.09 14.94 -0.48
CA PHE A 420 4.68 15.32 -0.62
C PHE A 420 3.82 14.80 0.55
N LYS A 421 4.45 14.26 1.60
CA LYS A 421 3.80 13.64 2.77
C LYS A 421 3.76 14.63 3.95
N GLY A 422 2.78 14.45 4.83
CA GLY A 422 2.62 15.29 6.03
C GLY A 422 1.76 16.55 5.82
N LEU A 423 1.24 16.76 4.61
CA LEU A 423 0.49 17.96 4.25
C LEU A 423 -1.02 17.77 4.43
N THR A 424 -1.63 18.57 5.31
CA THR A 424 -3.08 18.73 5.43
C THR A 424 -3.63 19.59 4.31
N ASP A 425 -4.94 19.56 4.06
CA ASP A 425 -5.57 20.39 3.03
C ASP A 425 -5.43 21.90 3.35
N GLU A 426 -5.50 22.27 4.63
CA GLU A 426 -5.22 23.62 5.12
C GLU A 426 -3.78 24.03 4.83
N LEU A 427 -2.81 23.15 5.14
CA LEU A 427 -1.39 23.43 4.88
C LEU A 427 -1.10 23.55 3.38
N LEU A 428 -1.74 22.73 2.55
CA LEU A 428 -1.65 22.80 1.09
C LEU A 428 -2.16 24.13 0.54
N ALA A 429 -3.30 24.62 1.06
CA ALA A 429 -3.86 25.90 0.66
C ALA A 429 -2.92 27.06 1.05
N TRP A 430 -2.46 27.07 2.30
CA TRP A 430 -1.53 28.08 2.80
C TRP A 430 -0.21 28.09 2.01
N GLN A 431 0.45 26.93 1.86
CA GLN A 431 1.76 26.87 1.20
C GLN A 431 1.68 27.25 -0.28
N THR A 432 0.56 26.91 -0.94
CA THR A 432 0.36 27.28 -2.35
C THR A 432 0.34 28.81 -2.50
N ALA A 433 -0.37 29.50 -1.62
CA ALA A 433 -0.40 30.97 -1.61
C ALA A 433 0.97 31.58 -1.23
N GLU A 434 1.66 31.02 -0.23
CA GLU A 434 2.98 31.51 0.19
C GLU A 434 4.05 31.34 -0.88
N PHE A 435 4.13 30.17 -1.52
CA PHE A 435 5.12 29.92 -2.56
C PHE A 435 4.89 30.80 -3.79
N GLN A 436 3.64 31.11 -4.12
CA GLN A 436 3.34 32.09 -5.18
C GLN A 436 3.83 33.49 -4.82
N ARG A 437 3.70 33.94 -3.56
CA ARG A 437 4.25 35.23 -3.10
C ARG A 437 5.77 35.27 -3.14
N ARG A 438 6.42 34.14 -2.89
CA ARG A 438 7.88 33.98 -2.80
C ARG A 438 8.51 33.45 -4.09
N ALA A 439 7.75 33.41 -5.19
CA ALA A 439 8.20 32.79 -6.43
C ALA A 439 9.34 33.59 -7.06
N THR A 440 10.44 32.91 -7.39
CA THR A 440 11.59 33.48 -8.12
C THR A 440 11.61 33.06 -9.60
N GLY A 441 10.69 32.17 -9.99
CA GLY A 441 10.53 31.66 -11.34
C GLY A 441 10.04 30.22 -11.31
N GLY A 442 10.00 29.58 -12.47
CA GLY A 442 9.50 28.22 -12.57
C GLY A 442 9.35 27.74 -13.99
N ASP A 443 8.71 26.59 -14.14
CA ASP A 443 8.14 26.08 -15.39
C ASP A 443 6.66 25.73 -15.13
N ASP A 444 5.99 25.13 -16.12
CA ASP A 444 4.58 24.75 -16.02
C ASP A 444 4.29 23.76 -14.87
N TRP A 445 5.33 23.07 -14.37
CA TRP A 445 5.21 22.05 -13.34
C TRP A 445 5.78 22.47 -11.98
N THR A 446 6.76 23.37 -11.95
CA THR A 446 7.56 23.68 -10.77
C THR A 446 7.61 25.17 -10.50
N VAL A 447 7.33 25.57 -9.26
CA VAL A 447 7.52 26.93 -8.76
C VAL A 447 8.77 26.94 -7.88
N ARG A 448 9.82 27.66 -8.29
CA ARG A 448 10.99 27.94 -7.46
C ARG A 448 10.69 29.11 -6.54
N VAL A 449 11.15 29.01 -5.30
CA VAL A 449 10.91 30.04 -4.28
C VAL A 449 12.22 30.62 -3.77
N VAL A 450 12.17 31.80 -3.15
CA VAL A 450 13.29 32.32 -2.37
C VAL A 450 13.58 31.33 -1.22
N PRO A 451 14.83 30.86 -1.05
CA PRO A 451 15.19 29.79 -0.11
C PRO A 451 15.31 30.31 1.33
N GLU A 452 14.19 30.80 1.89
CA GLU A 452 14.10 31.35 3.25
C GLU A 452 13.27 30.48 4.19
N LEU A 453 12.33 29.71 3.63
CA LEU A 453 11.39 28.94 4.45
C LEU A 453 12.06 27.66 4.95
N VAL A 454 12.13 27.51 6.28
CA VAL A 454 12.58 26.29 6.95
C VAL A 454 11.40 25.41 7.30
N VAL A 455 11.56 24.11 7.07
CA VAL A 455 10.56 23.08 7.35
C VAL A 455 11.22 21.94 8.12
N GLU A 456 10.58 21.52 9.20
CA GLU A 456 10.99 20.36 9.98
C GLU A 456 10.49 19.09 9.29
N ILE A 457 11.42 18.20 8.94
CA ILE A 457 11.19 16.99 8.18
C ILE A 457 11.50 15.78 9.04
N GLU A 458 10.49 14.94 9.28
CA GLU A 458 10.69 13.59 9.80
C GLU A 458 11.18 12.67 8.68
N LEU A 459 12.15 11.82 8.97
CA LEU A 459 12.69 10.84 8.04
C LEU A 459 12.99 9.51 8.73
N ASP A 460 12.97 8.42 7.96
CA ASP A 460 13.42 7.11 8.46
C ASP A 460 14.95 6.98 8.38
N GLY A 461 15.62 7.81 7.58
CA GLY A 461 17.07 7.83 7.42
C GLY A 461 17.52 8.45 6.10
N VAL A 462 18.81 8.32 5.80
CA VAL A 462 19.43 8.86 4.57
C VAL A 462 20.10 7.74 3.79
N GLN A 463 20.10 7.83 2.45
CA GLN A 463 20.79 6.89 1.56
C GLN A 463 21.65 7.63 0.56
N THR A 464 22.66 6.96 -0.01
CA THR A 464 23.47 7.51 -1.10
C THR A 464 22.62 7.71 -2.37
N SER A 465 22.89 8.77 -3.12
CA SER A 465 22.16 9.04 -4.36
C SER A 465 22.95 9.94 -5.30
N SER A 466 23.13 9.48 -6.54
CA SER A 466 23.68 10.30 -7.64
C SER A 466 22.67 11.29 -8.22
N ARG A 467 21.39 11.19 -7.85
CA ARG A 467 20.30 12.05 -8.36
C ARG A 467 20.37 13.47 -7.82
N TYR A 468 20.86 13.64 -6.59
CA TYR A 468 20.84 14.91 -5.90
C TYR A 468 22.27 15.44 -5.72
N PRO A 469 22.50 16.76 -5.84
CA PRO A 469 23.82 17.36 -5.68
C PRO A 469 24.48 17.06 -4.33
N GLY A 470 23.68 16.82 -3.28
CA GLY A 470 24.20 16.42 -1.97
C GLY A 470 24.88 15.05 -1.92
N GLY A 471 24.75 14.23 -2.97
CA GLY A 471 25.21 12.83 -2.98
C GLY A 471 24.35 11.89 -2.14
N VAL A 472 23.23 12.40 -1.61
CA VAL A 472 22.34 11.72 -0.66
C VAL A 472 20.88 11.98 -0.99
N ALA A 473 19.99 11.10 -0.52
CA ALA A 473 18.55 11.23 -0.61
C ALA A 473 17.89 10.90 0.74
N LEU A 474 16.88 11.69 1.13
CA LEU A 474 16.06 11.42 2.31
C LEU A 474 15.15 10.18 2.08
N ARG A 475 15.14 9.23 3.03
CA ARG A 475 14.21 8.08 3.03
C ARG A 475 12.94 8.42 3.80
N PHE A 476 11.80 8.19 3.16
CA PHE A 476 10.46 8.36 3.75
C PHE A 476 10.14 9.74 4.36
N ALA A 477 10.82 10.80 3.89
CA ALA A 477 10.65 12.17 4.34
C ALA A 477 9.16 12.61 4.42
N ARG A 478 8.79 13.27 5.51
CA ARG A 478 7.46 13.79 5.81
C ARG A 478 7.58 15.17 6.45
N VAL A 479 6.76 16.11 6.00
CA VAL A 479 6.63 17.42 6.66
C VAL A 479 5.97 17.22 8.02
N LEU A 480 6.64 17.66 9.10
CA LEU A 480 6.03 17.78 10.42
C LEU A 480 5.36 19.15 10.56
N ARG A 481 6.16 20.21 10.38
CA ARG A 481 5.71 21.60 10.49
C ARG A 481 6.69 22.55 9.82
N TYR A 482 6.21 23.74 9.45
CA TYR A 482 7.09 24.85 9.10
C TYR A 482 7.68 25.45 10.39
N ARG A 483 8.89 25.98 10.29
CA ARG A 483 9.66 26.54 11.39
C ARG A 483 9.80 28.05 11.22
N PRO A 484 8.74 28.84 11.50
CA PRO A 484 8.82 30.30 11.43
C PRO A 484 9.76 30.89 12.48
N ASP A 485 10.18 30.06 13.45
CA ASP A 485 11.17 30.35 14.46
C ASP A 485 12.62 30.15 13.99
N LYS A 486 12.85 29.69 12.75
CA LYS A 486 14.18 29.45 12.18
C LYS A 486 14.38 30.14 10.84
N ASP A 487 15.52 30.77 10.67
CA ASP A 487 15.99 31.27 9.37
C ASP A 487 16.72 30.17 8.58
N ALA A 488 16.84 30.35 7.26
CA ALA A 488 17.56 29.38 6.40
C ALA A 488 19.02 29.14 6.84
N ALA A 489 19.64 30.13 7.49
CA ALA A 489 20.98 30.01 8.07
C ALA A 489 21.03 29.08 9.29
N GLU A 490 19.90 28.70 9.89
CA GLU A 490 19.77 27.80 11.04
C GLU A 490 19.31 26.38 10.65
N ALA A 491 19.06 26.14 9.35
CA ALA A 491 18.75 24.82 8.82
C ALA A 491 19.95 23.85 8.96
N ASP A 492 19.69 22.55 9.00
CA ASP A 492 20.74 21.54 9.12
C ASP A 492 21.69 21.54 7.91
N THR A 493 22.98 21.31 8.15
CA THR A 493 23.99 21.31 7.08
C THR A 493 23.93 20.03 6.25
N ILE A 494 24.50 20.10 5.05
CA ILE A 494 24.72 18.89 4.25
C ILE A 494 25.57 17.84 4.99
N GLU A 495 26.46 18.24 5.90
CA GLU A 495 27.24 17.30 6.71
C GLU A 495 26.37 16.61 7.75
N ALA A 496 25.44 17.32 8.40
CA ALA A 496 24.47 16.71 9.31
C ALA A 496 23.63 15.65 8.58
N VAL A 497 23.18 15.95 7.35
CA VAL A 497 22.44 14.99 6.51
C VAL A 497 23.32 13.79 6.14
N ARG A 498 24.58 14.01 5.76
CA ARG A 498 25.52 12.91 5.43
C ARG A 498 25.91 12.08 6.64
N GLY A 499 25.98 12.68 7.82
CA GLY A 499 26.23 11.99 9.09
C GLY A 499 25.15 10.98 9.45
N MET A 500 23.96 11.11 8.86
CA MET A 500 22.87 10.14 8.99
C MET A 500 22.95 8.95 8.02
N LEU A 501 23.95 8.88 7.13
CA LEU A 501 24.20 7.68 6.34
C LEU A 501 24.60 6.56 7.31
N ARG A 502 23.81 5.50 7.36
CA ARG A 502 24.21 4.26 8.05
C ARG A 502 25.49 3.77 7.37
N GLY A 503 26.52 3.45 8.16
CA GLY A 503 27.78 2.90 7.65
C GLY A 503 27.50 1.75 6.69
N GLY A 504 28.05 1.85 5.49
CA GLY A 504 27.83 0.88 4.42
C GLY A 504 28.39 -0.50 4.70
#